data_AF-A0A349JT24-F1
#
_entry.id   AF-A0A349JT24-F1
#
_cell.length_a   1.000
_cell.length_b   1.000
_cell.length_c   1.000
_cell.angle_alpha   90.00
_cell.angle_beta   90.00
_cell.angle_gamma   90.00
#
_symmetry.space_group_name_H-M   'P 1'
#
loop_
_entity.id
_entity.type
_entity.pdbx_description
1 polymer ?
#
loop_
_entity_poly.entity_id
_entity_poly.type
_entity_poly.pdbx_seq_one_letter_code
_entity_poly.pdbx_strand_id
1 'polypeptide(L)'
;DNELRLDYSATTDRPTIISMTNHAYFDLGGNGDWSTHELWLNADRYTLADDELIPTGEIVSVTGTPLDFTTPEFIGARVDQIREPVEGF
;
A
#
# COMPACT_ATOMS: atom_id res chain seq x y z
N ASP A 1 -10.30 -2.29 25.48
CA ASP A 1 -9.70 -2.73 24.22
C ASP A 1 -9.05 -1.56 23.51
N ASN A 2 -7.82 -1.74 23.02
CA ASN A 2 -7.05 -0.73 22.28
C ASN A 2 -7.26 -0.96 20.78
N GLU A 3 -8.48 -0.68 20.29
CA GLU A 3 -8.88 -0.95 18.91
C GLU A 3 -9.50 0.30 18.27
N LEU A 4 -9.21 0.50 16.98
CA LEU A 4 -9.93 1.42 16.10
C LEU A 4 -10.72 0.59 15.07
N ARG A 5 -12.04 0.79 15.03
CA ARG A 5 -12.94 0.12 14.09
C ARG A 5 -13.54 1.15 13.12
N LEU A 6 -13.56 0.82 11.83
CA LEU A 6 -14.16 1.62 10.77
C LEU A 6 -15.24 0.79 10.06
N ASP A 7 -16.49 1.22 10.15
CA ASP A 7 -17.62 0.63 9.43
C ASP A 7 -18.05 1.58 8.30
N TYR A 8 -18.14 1.05 7.07
CA TYR A 8 -18.54 1.81 5.89
C TYR A 8 -19.95 1.41 5.44
N SER A 9 -20.82 2.38 5.18
CA SER A 9 -22.16 2.15 4.65
C SER A 9 -22.54 3.21 3.61
N ALA A 10 -23.26 2.80 2.57
CA ALA A 10 -23.72 3.69 1.52
C ALA A 10 -25.03 3.17 0.89
N THR A 11 -25.88 4.10 0.43
CA THR A 11 -27.09 3.82 -0.35
C THR A 11 -27.17 4.76 -1.54
N THR A 12 -27.83 4.33 -2.62
CA THR A 12 -27.91 5.10 -3.87
C THR A 12 -29.32 4.96 -4.46
N ASP A 13 -29.77 5.96 -5.21
CA ASP A 13 -31.08 5.98 -5.86
C ASP A 13 -31.01 5.64 -7.37
N ARG A 14 -29.78 5.47 -7.88
CA ARG A 14 -29.46 5.12 -9.26
C ARG A 14 -28.18 4.30 -9.32
N PRO A 15 -27.98 3.48 -10.38
CA PRO A 15 -26.75 2.73 -10.56
C PRO A 15 -25.51 3.64 -10.54
N THR A 16 -24.56 3.33 -9.67
CA THR A 16 -23.27 4.02 -9.55
C THR A 16 -22.21 3.10 -8.95
N ILE A 17 -20.93 3.48 -9.06
CA ILE A 17 -19.77 2.76 -8.54
C ILE A 17 -19.35 3.42 -7.22
N ILE A 18 -19.01 2.61 -6.21
CA ILE A 18 -18.50 3.07 -4.91
C ILE A 18 -17.24 2.27 -4.55
N SER A 19 -16.20 2.98 -4.13
CA SER A 19 -14.98 2.40 -3.55
C SER A 19 -14.58 3.28 -2.36
N MET A 20 -14.60 2.72 -1.15
CA MET A 20 -14.31 3.46 0.09
C MET A 20 -13.10 2.86 0.79
N THR A 21 -12.26 3.72 1.36
CA THR A 21 -11.09 3.33 2.15
C THR A 21 -10.80 4.36 3.25
N ASN A 22 -9.76 4.15 4.03
CA ASN A 22 -9.20 5.11 4.98
C ASN A 22 -7.82 5.55 4.50
N HIS A 23 -7.55 6.87 4.51
CA HIS A 23 -6.30 7.45 4.01
C HIS A 23 -5.38 7.90 5.16
N ALA A 24 -5.41 7.21 6.30
CA ALA A 24 -4.50 7.48 7.41
C ALA A 24 -3.07 7.10 7.04
N TYR A 25 -2.13 7.97 7.41
CA TYR A 25 -0.72 7.66 7.46
C TYR A 25 -0.36 7.29 8.89
N PHE A 26 0.32 6.16 9.05
CA PHE A 26 0.76 5.68 10.35
C PHE A 26 2.26 5.93 10.51
N ASP A 27 2.63 6.54 11.62
CA ASP A 27 4.01 6.65 12.10
C ASP A 27 3.98 6.28 13.59
N LEU A 28 4.51 5.09 13.90
CA LEU A 28 4.56 4.54 15.26
C LEU A 28 5.73 5.11 16.07
N GLY A 29 6.75 5.65 15.39
CA GLY A 29 7.91 6.31 16.01
C GLY A 29 7.64 7.78 16.37
N GLY A 30 6.69 8.43 15.68
CA GLY A 30 6.29 9.81 15.90
C GLY A 30 7.36 10.84 15.50
N ASN A 31 8.33 10.43 14.68
CA ASN A 31 9.47 11.21 14.24
C ASN A 31 9.46 11.51 12.73
N GLY A 32 8.44 11.04 12.01
CA GLY A 32 8.28 11.15 10.57
C GLY A 32 9.09 10.13 9.77
N ASP A 33 9.87 9.26 10.43
CA ASP A 33 10.74 8.29 9.77
C ASP A 33 10.07 6.93 9.61
N TRP A 34 9.35 6.77 8.51
CA TRP A 34 8.71 5.51 8.13
C TRP A 34 9.72 4.41 7.78
N SER A 35 10.95 4.75 7.39
CA SER A 35 11.92 3.81 6.83
C SER A 35 12.38 2.75 7.82
N THR A 36 12.32 3.07 9.11
CA THR A 36 12.74 2.22 10.22
C THR A 36 11.63 1.31 10.75
N HIS A 37 10.42 1.41 10.22
CA HIS A 37 9.32 0.55 10.63
C HIS A 37 9.47 -0.84 10.01
N GLU A 38 9.19 -1.87 10.79
CA GLU A 38 9.13 -3.25 10.32
C GLU A 38 7.73 -3.54 9.77
N LEU A 39 7.67 -4.07 8.54
CA LEU A 39 6.44 -4.40 7.84
C LEU A 39 6.42 -5.90 7.49
N TRP A 40 5.27 -6.51 7.69
CA TRP A 40 4.94 -7.84 7.19
C TRP A 40 3.58 -7.79 6.52
N LEU A 41 3.51 -8.26 5.28
CA LEU A 41 2.28 -8.35 4.50
C LEU A 41 2.04 -9.82 4.13
N ASN A 42 0.87 -10.33 4.50
CA ASN A 42 0.41 -11.64 4.04
C ASN A 42 -0.14 -11.55 2.59
N ALA A 43 0.72 -11.17 1.65
CA ALA A 43 0.41 -11.00 0.24
C ALA A 43 1.61 -11.45 -0.61
N ASP A 44 1.37 -12.39 -1.54
CA ASP A 44 2.39 -12.94 -2.43
C ASP A 44 2.38 -12.30 -3.84
N ARG A 45 1.47 -11.34 -4.06
CA ARG A 45 1.25 -10.64 -5.33
C ARG A 45 0.80 -9.19 -5.15
N TYR A 46 1.03 -8.37 -6.16
CA TYR A 46 0.56 -6.98 -6.23
C TYR A 46 0.02 -6.63 -7.63
N THR A 47 -0.78 -5.56 -7.72
CA THR A 47 -1.28 -5.02 -8.99
C THR A 47 -0.21 -4.15 -9.63
N LEU A 48 0.23 -4.49 -10.83
CA LEU A 48 1.21 -3.67 -11.56
C LEU A 48 0.55 -2.37 -12.02
N ALA A 49 1.19 -1.25 -11.77
CA ALA A 49 0.78 0.06 -12.26
C ALA A 49 1.74 0.53 -13.37
N ASP A 50 1.21 1.29 -14.32
CA ASP A 50 2.01 1.97 -15.33
C ASP A 50 2.63 3.28 -14.80
N ASP A 51 3.30 4.02 -15.68
CA ASP A 51 3.97 5.29 -15.35
C ASP A 51 2.95 6.40 -14.96
N GLU A 52 1.65 6.23 -15.22
CA GLU A 52 0.58 7.14 -14.79
C GLU A 52 -0.08 6.67 -13.47
N LEU A 53 0.47 5.64 -12.82
CA LEU A 53 -0.04 4.99 -11.62
C LEU A 53 -1.41 4.30 -11.83
N ILE A 54 -1.74 3.94 -13.08
CA ILE A 54 -2.96 3.21 -13.41
C ILE A 54 -2.68 1.70 -13.42
N PRO A 55 -3.48 0.86 -12.74
CA PRO A 55 -3.29 -0.59 -12.80
C PRO A 55 -3.40 -1.13 -14.24
N THR A 56 -2.40 -1.86 -14.70
CA THR A 56 -2.36 -2.44 -16.05
C THR A 56 -3.34 -3.61 -16.24
N GLY A 57 -3.90 -4.10 -15.13
CA GLY A 57 -4.70 -5.32 -15.05
C GLY A 57 -3.86 -6.58 -14.73
N GLU A 58 -2.54 -6.46 -14.70
CA GLU A 58 -1.65 -7.55 -14.32
C GLU A 58 -1.54 -7.70 -12.79
N ILE A 59 -1.52 -8.95 -12.34
CA ILE A 59 -1.28 -9.33 -10.95
C ILE A 59 0.00 -10.15 -10.92
N VAL A 60 1.08 -9.55 -10.43
CA VAL A 60 2.44 -10.10 -10.50
C VAL A 60 2.93 -10.53 -9.12
N SER A 61 3.85 -11.49 -9.07
CA SER A 61 4.39 -12.00 -7.80
C SER A 61 5.34 -10.99 -7.16
N VAL A 62 5.35 -10.93 -5.83
CA VAL A 62 6.34 -10.15 -5.07
C VAL A 62 7.69 -10.85 -5.00
N THR A 63 7.75 -12.17 -5.22
CA THR A 63 8.96 -12.97 -5.05
C THR A 63 10.10 -12.47 -5.93
N GLY A 64 11.23 -12.13 -5.31
CA GLY A 64 12.41 -11.60 -6.01
C GLY A 64 12.30 -10.11 -6.38
N THR A 65 11.28 -9.41 -5.90
CA THR A 65 11.11 -7.96 -6.06
C THR A 65 11.42 -7.22 -4.75
N PRO A 66 11.72 -5.91 -4.79
CA PRO A 66 11.85 -5.09 -3.59
C PRO A 66 10.60 -5.06 -2.69
N LEU A 67 9.44 -5.36 -3.27
CA LEU A 67 8.12 -5.35 -2.62
C LEU A 67 7.79 -6.64 -1.85
N ASP A 68 8.73 -7.59 -1.76
CA ASP A 68 8.53 -8.83 -1.00
C ASP A 68 8.56 -8.58 0.51
N PHE A 69 7.38 -8.40 1.11
CA PHE A 69 7.18 -8.32 2.56
C PHE A 69 6.48 -9.58 3.10
N THR A 70 6.61 -10.74 2.43
CA THR A 70 6.01 -12.01 2.88
C THR A 70 6.63 -12.53 4.19
N THR A 71 7.81 -12.02 4.53
CA THR A 71 8.45 -12.10 5.85
C THR A 71 8.73 -10.69 6.38
N PRO A 72 8.84 -10.50 7.71
CA PRO A 72 9.14 -9.18 8.28
C PRO A 72 10.42 -8.54 7.71
N GLU A 73 10.36 -7.25 7.39
CA GLU A 73 11.47 -6.44 6.89
C GLU A 73 11.24 -4.95 7.17
N PHE A 74 12.33 -4.17 7.29
CA PHE A 74 12.22 -2.70 7.34
C PHE A 74 11.73 -2.11 6.01
N ILE A 75 10.75 -1.20 6.06
CA ILE A 75 10.20 -0.57 4.85
C ILE A 75 11.30 0.11 4.02
N GLY A 76 12.28 0.75 4.68
CA GLY A 76 13.40 1.43 4.03
C GLY A 76 14.48 0.52 3.43
N ALA A 77 14.52 -0.77 3.76
CA ALA A 77 15.66 -1.64 3.43
C ALA A 77 15.94 -1.78 1.93
N ARG A 78 14.91 -1.62 1.09
CA ARG A 78 14.97 -1.83 -0.36
C ARG A 78 14.36 -0.70 -1.19
N VAL A 79 14.08 0.46 -0.57
CA VAL A 79 13.39 1.56 -1.27
C VAL A 79 14.17 2.04 -2.50
N ASP A 80 15.50 2.11 -2.41
CA ASP A 80 16.38 2.54 -3.51
C ASP A 80 16.36 1.58 -4.72
N GLN A 81 15.76 0.40 -4.58
CA GLN A 81 15.61 -0.59 -5.66
C GLN A 81 14.27 -0.45 -6.40
N ILE A 82 13.34 0.32 -5.84
CA ILE A 82 12.08 0.67 -6.48
C ILE A 82 12.38 1.82 -7.44
N ARG A 83 11.83 1.77 -8.66
CA ARG A 83 11.99 2.84 -9.64
C ARG A 83 11.53 4.16 -9.02
N GLU A 84 12.30 5.23 -9.23
CA GLU A 84 11.93 6.59 -8.81
C GLU A 84 10.50 6.91 -9.26
N PRO A 85 9.67 7.52 -8.40
CA PRO A 85 8.35 7.98 -8.81
C PRO A 85 8.48 8.94 -10.00
N VAL A 86 7.47 8.95 -10.87
CA VAL A 86 7.36 10.00 -11.87
C VAL A 86 7.22 11.34 -11.13
N GLU A 87 8.09 12.31 -11.43
CA GLU A 87 8.04 13.65 -10.83
C GLU A 87 6.61 14.22 -10.91
N GLY A 88 6.01 14.54 -9.75
CA GLY A 88 4.68 15.13 -9.69
C GLY A 88 3.74 14.57 -8.61
N PHE A 89 4.16 13.56 -7.84
CA PHE A 89 3.49 13.09 -6.63
C PHE A 89 4.47 13.05 -5.45
#